data_AF-A0A9P1AMP3-F1
#
_entry.id   AF-A0A9P1AMP3-F1
#
_cell.length_a   1.000
_cell.length_b   1.000
_cell.length_c   1.000
_cell.angle_alpha   90.00
_cell.angle_beta   90.00
_cell.angle_gamma   90.00
#
_symmetry.space_group_name_H-M   'P 1'
#
loop_
_entity.id
_entity.type
_entity.pdbx_description
1 polymer ?
#
loop_
_entity_poly.entity_id
_entity_poly.type
_entity_poly.pdbx_seq_one_letter_code
_entity_poly.pdbx_strand_id
1 'polypeptide(L)'
;MPHSSSGRSARAFQLPVLKFLTHYPLCGSTLLLLIKRNSEERHVSDIIYKLTSRNIIVNVIESDEPSGGASSRSLYELSTKSNGFYIFNQDSQISGSVNETMTNLFGYNLWYSVNVTVVGKGGMRLPQAFFPQNKPTVTVNVGISLQNHPLTTDFHNYELTLTSPAGARYMSYRGVAAFGNADYASFEMYSAATWDVTLSYDYALNSTGVIQIRMYLDD
;
A
#
# COMPACT_ATOMS: atom_id res chain seq x y z
N MET A 1 39.89 -41.68 3.66
CA MET A 1 38.86 -41.12 2.77
C MET A 1 38.29 -39.87 3.44
N PRO A 2 38.45 -38.67 2.86
CA PRO A 2 37.84 -37.47 3.42
C PRO A 2 36.42 -37.30 2.87
N HIS A 3 35.45 -37.20 3.77
CA HIS A 3 34.08 -36.81 3.42
C HIS A 3 34.06 -35.33 3.03
N SER A 4 33.78 -35.05 1.76
CA SER A 4 33.48 -33.70 1.28
C SER A 4 32.14 -33.25 1.85
N SER A 5 32.15 -32.22 2.69
CA SER A 5 30.96 -31.44 3.02
C SER A 5 30.48 -30.72 1.75
N SER A 6 29.37 -31.20 1.18
CA SER A 6 28.70 -30.52 0.08
C SER A 6 28.04 -29.25 0.61
N GLY A 7 28.74 -28.13 0.49
CA GLY A 7 28.18 -26.81 0.70
C GLY A 7 27.03 -26.58 -0.28
N ARG A 8 25.79 -26.66 0.21
CA ARG A 8 24.63 -26.12 -0.51
C ARG A 8 24.83 -24.62 -0.59
N SER A 9 25.23 -24.14 -1.77
CA SER A 9 25.15 -22.72 -2.11
C SER A 9 23.70 -22.28 -1.94
N ALA A 10 23.45 -21.42 -0.95
CA ALA A 10 22.15 -20.80 -0.74
C ALA A 10 21.82 -19.97 -1.99
N ARG A 11 20.84 -20.39 -2.79
CA ARG A 11 20.36 -19.58 -3.91
C ARG A 11 19.70 -18.32 -3.33
N ALA A 12 20.21 -17.16 -3.71
CA ALA A 12 19.60 -15.88 -3.38
C ALA A 12 18.15 -15.84 -3.89
N PHE A 13 17.22 -15.40 -3.03
CA PHE A 13 15.82 -15.23 -3.42
C PHE A 13 15.69 -13.95 -4.26
N GLN A 14 15.73 -14.11 -5.58
CA GLN A 14 15.49 -13.03 -6.53
C GLN A 14 14.04 -12.55 -6.46
N LEU A 15 13.82 -11.25 -6.69
CA LEU A 15 12.49 -10.65 -6.69
C LEU A 15 11.58 -11.32 -7.74
N PRO A 16 10.40 -11.85 -7.33
CA PRO A 16 9.46 -12.50 -8.24
C PRO A 16 9.06 -11.62 -9.44
N VAL A 17 9.01 -10.30 -9.24
CA VAL A 17 8.63 -9.29 -10.24
C VAL A 17 9.58 -9.27 -11.45
N LEU A 18 10.87 -9.56 -11.26
CA LEU A 18 11.86 -9.55 -12.35
C LEU A 18 11.51 -10.55 -13.45
N LYS A 19 11.06 -11.75 -13.07
CA LYS A 19 10.63 -12.77 -14.02
C LYS A 19 9.33 -12.38 -14.71
N PHE A 20 8.41 -11.76 -13.97
CA PHE A 20 7.13 -11.29 -14.51
C PHE A 20 7.30 -10.26 -15.63
N LEU A 21 8.24 -9.31 -15.49
CA LEU A 21 8.46 -8.20 -16.44
C LEU A 21 8.94 -8.60 -17.84
N THR A 22 9.27 -9.87 -18.07
CA THR A 22 9.92 -10.34 -19.31
C THR A 22 8.98 -10.92 -20.36
N HIS A 23 7.68 -11.14 -20.09
CA HIS A 23 6.89 -12.06 -20.93
C HIS A 23 5.58 -11.57 -21.62
N TYR A 24 5.04 -10.35 -21.45
CA TYR A 24 3.76 -9.96 -22.08
C TYR A 24 3.63 -8.43 -22.33
N PRO A 25 2.62 -7.92 -23.09
CA PRO A 25 2.25 -6.51 -23.03
C PRO A 25 1.60 -6.22 -21.66
N LEU A 26 2.41 -5.72 -20.73
CA LEU A 26 2.06 -5.57 -19.31
C LEU A 26 1.47 -4.19 -18.96
N CYS A 27 1.06 -3.38 -19.96
CA CYS A 27 0.61 -2.03 -19.66
C CYS A 27 -0.65 -2.05 -18.80
N GLY A 28 -0.65 -1.35 -17.67
CA GLY A 28 -1.81 -1.26 -16.76
C GLY A 28 -2.06 -2.51 -15.91
N SER A 29 -1.12 -3.47 -15.87
CA SER A 29 -1.29 -4.67 -15.03
C SER A 29 -1.15 -4.35 -13.54
N THR A 30 -1.92 -5.04 -12.70
CA THR A 30 -1.74 -4.99 -11.24
C THR A 30 -1.26 -6.32 -10.70
N LEU A 31 -0.27 -6.28 -9.82
CA LEU A 31 0.30 -7.45 -9.15
C LEU A 31 -0.04 -7.43 -7.67
N LEU A 32 -0.33 -8.61 -7.12
CA LEU A 32 -0.39 -8.85 -5.69
C LEU A 32 0.67 -9.88 -5.33
N LEU A 33 1.61 -9.50 -4.47
CA LEU A 33 2.67 -10.37 -3.97
C LEU A 33 2.40 -10.73 -2.51
N LEU A 34 2.40 -12.03 -2.20
CA LEU A 34 2.36 -12.53 -0.84
C LEU A 34 3.76 -12.99 -0.44
N ILE A 35 4.34 -12.36 0.57
CA ILE A 35 5.77 -12.51 0.90
C ILE A 35 5.92 -13.06 2.31
N LYS A 36 6.48 -14.27 2.42
CA LYS A 36 6.93 -14.86 3.69
C LYS A 36 8.45 -14.86 3.84
N ARG A 37 9.20 -14.56 2.77
CA ARG A 37 10.67 -14.46 2.80
C ARG A 37 11.09 -13.24 2.01
N ASN A 38 11.86 -12.36 2.64
CA ASN A 38 12.35 -11.15 2.00
C ASN A 38 13.44 -11.44 0.97
N SER A 39 13.56 -10.54 0.00
CA SER A 39 14.64 -10.61 -0.97
C SER A 39 15.95 -10.11 -0.35
N GLU A 40 17.06 -10.59 -0.90
CA GLU A 40 18.40 -10.03 -0.65
C GLU A 40 18.72 -8.86 -1.59
N GLU A 41 17.86 -8.62 -2.60
CA GLU A 41 18.03 -7.55 -3.58
C GLU A 41 17.96 -6.19 -2.89
N ARG A 42 18.93 -5.31 -3.14
CA ARG A 42 19.01 -3.97 -2.51
C ARG A 42 18.76 -2.84 -3.50
N HIS A 43 18.85 -3.10 -4.80
CA HIS A 43 18.75 -2.06 -5.83
C HIS A 43 17.59 -2.37 -6.79
N VAL A 44 16.45 -1.71 -6.55
CA VAL A 44 15.20 -1.93 -7.31
C VAL A 44 14.86 -0.80 -8.28
N SER A 45 15.72 0.20 -8.44
CA SER A 45 15.47 1.39 -9.27
C SER A 45 15.10 1.05 -10.72
N ASP A 46 15.84 0.15 -11.36
CA ASP A 46 15.56 -0.28 -12.75
C ASP A 46 14.23 -1.02 -12.86
N ILE A 47 13.85 -1.76 -11.81
CA ILE A 47 12.58 -2.49 -11.76
C ILE A 47 11.44 -1.50 -11.63
N ILE A 48 11.56 -0.54 -10.71
CA ILE A 48 10.59 0.54 -10.51
C ILE A 48 10.40 1.31 -11.82
N TYR A 49 11.48 1.71 -12.48
CA TYR A 49 11.41 2.41 -13.75
C TYR A 49 10.61 1.62 -14.81
N LYS A 50 10.86 0.31 -14.92
CA LYS A 50 10.12 -0.57 -15.84
C LYS A 50 8.64 -0.68 -15.46
N LEU A 51 8.32 -0.81 -14.17
CA LEU A 51 6.94 -0.87 -13.67
C LEU A 51 6.19 0.43 -14.00
N THR A 52 6.76 1.57 -13.63
CA THR A 52 6.12 2.88 -13.84
C THR A 52 5.99 3.23 -15.32
N SER A 53 6.99 2.92 -16.15
CA SER A 53 6.91 3.13 -17.62
C SER A 53 5.80 2.34 -18.31
N ARG A 54 5.27 1.31 -17.63
CA ARG A 54 4.20 0.43 -18.13
C ARG A 54 2.94 0.54 -17.28
N ASN A 55 2.82 1.54 -16.39
CA ASN A 55 1.68 1.68 -15.48
C ASN A 55 1.37 0.39 -14.70
N ILE A 56 2.40 -0.38 -14.32
CA ILE A 56 2.23 -1.59 -13.54
C ILE A 56 2.21 -1.21 -12.07
N ILE A 57 1.16 -1.62 -11.35
CA ILE A 57 0.99 -1.39 -9.92
C ILE A 57 1.37 -2.67 -9.18
N VAL A 58 2.15 -2.57 -8.10
CA VAL A 58 2.55 -3.74 -7.30
C VAL A 58 2.11 -3.58 -5.85
N ASN A 59 1.14 -4.39 -5.46
CA ASN A 59 0.69 -4.52 -4.07
C ASN A 59 1.45 -5.65 -3.40
N VAL A 60 1.80 -5.47 -2.13
CA VAL A 60 2.57 -6.44 -1.37
C VAL A 60 1.92 -6.62 0.00
N ILE A 61 1.71 -7.88 0.36
CA ILE A 61 1.36 -8.29 1.70
C ILE A 61 2.52 -9.13 2.21
N GLU A 62 3.27 -8.58 3.15
CA GLU A 62 4.41 -9.22 3.79
C GLU A 62 4.01 -9.72 5.18
N SER A 63 4.47 -10.91 5.50
CA SER A 63 4.49 -11.41 6.88
C SER A 63 5.37 -10.53 7.76
N ASP A 64 4.88 -10.14 8.93
CA ASP A 64 5.69 -9.47 9.96
C ASP A 64 6.69 -10.42 10.66
N GLU A 65 6.56 -11.73 10.43
CA GLU A 65 7.48 -12.78 10.87
C GLU A 65 8.18 -13.44 9.66
N PRO A 66 9.04 -12.73 8.91
CA PRO A 66 9.65 -13.28 7.71
C PRO A 66 10.51 -14.51 8.04
N SER A 67 10.37 -15.57 7.26
CA SER A 67 11.15 -16.82 7.33
C SER A 67 12.63 -16.66 6.91
N GLY A 68 13.06 -15.43 6.64
CA GLY A 68 14.41 -15.06 6.24
C GLY A 68 14.43 -13.92 5.22
N GLY A 69 15.64 -13.54 4.78
CA GLY A 69 15.86 -12.37 3.93
C GLY A 69 16.34 -11.15 4.75
N ALA A 70 17.06 -10.23 4.12
CA ALA A 70 17.71 -9.13 4.82
C ALA A 70 16.80 -7.92 5.12
N SER A 71 15.84 -7.59 4.26
CA SER A 71 15.02 -6.39 4.44
C SER A 71 13.77 -6.35 3.55
N SER A 72 12.69 -5.79 4.09
CA SER A 72 11.46 -5.41 3.38
C SER A 72 11.63 -4.20 2.47
N ARG A 73 12.72 -3.43 2.63
CA ARG A 73 12.91 -2.13 2.00
C ARG A 73 12.71 -2.15 0.49
N SER A 74 13.29 -3.13 -0.19
CA SER A 74 13.23 -3.23 -1.66
C SER A 74 11.81 -3.50 -2.16
N LEU A 75 11.06 -4.35 -1.46
CA LEU A 75 9.66 -4.62 -1.79
C LEU A 75 8.78 -3.42 -1.45
N TYR A 76 9.05 -2.75 -0.32
CA TYR A 76 8.37 -1.53 0.09
C TYR A 76 8.54 -0.41 -0.95
N GLU A 77 9.78 -0.14 -1.36
CA GLU A 77 10.08 0.86 -2.40
C GLU A 77 9.45 0.49 -3.74
N LEU A 78 9.49 -0.79 -4.13
CA LEU A 78 8.89 -1.26 -5.36
C LEU A 78 7.37 -1.04 -5.37
N SER A 79 6.69 -1.38 -4.28
CA SER A 79 5.25 -1.18 -4.13
C SER A 79 4.88 0.30 -4.14
N THR A 80 5.46 1.08 -3.21
CA THR A 80 5.11 2.49 -3.02
C THR A 80 5.41 3.37 -4.22
N LYS A 81 6.54 3.14 -4.91
CA LYS A 81 6.93 3.91 -6.11
C LYS A 81 6.20 3.46 -7.38
N SER A 82 5.47 2.34 -7.33
CA SER A 82 4.58 1.87 -8.39
C SER A 82 3.10 2.23 -8.16
N ASN A 83 2.81 3.12 -7.19
CA ASN A 83 1.47 3.44 -6.69
C ASN A 83 0.72 2.26 -6.03
N GLY A 84 1.39 1.14 -5.79
CA GLY A 84 0.80 0.02 -5.09
C GLY A 84 0.70 0.24 -3.58
N PHE A 85 0.14 -0.75 -2.91
CA PHE A 85 -0.14 -0.73 -1.49
C PHE A 85 0.69 -1.79 -0.75
N TYR A 86 1.37 -1.39 0.32
CA TYR A 86 2.21 -2.27 1.13
C TYR A 86 1.62 -2.53 2.51
N ILE A 87 1.51 -3.80 2.86
CA ILE A 87 0.95 -4.26 4.13
C ILE A 87 1.96 -5.18 4.83
N PHE A 88 2.23 -4.88 6.10
CA PHE A 88 2.82 -5.83 7.04
C PHE A 88 1.68 -6.47 7.83
N ASN A 89 1.63 -7.79 7.92
CA ASN A 89 0.61 -8.46 8.69
C ASN A 89 1.10 -9.78 9.31
N GLN A 90 0.45 -10.19 10.39
CA GLN A 90 0.62 -11.50 10.99
C GLN A 90 0.13 -12.59 10.05
N ASP A 91 0.84 -13.71 10.01
CA ASP A 91 0.51 -14.86 9.16
C ASP A 91 -0.96 -15.29 9.26
N SER A 92 -1.48 -15.31 10.49
CA SER A 92 -2.85 -15.71 10.79
C SER A 92 -3.92 -14.77 10.21
N GLN A 93 -3.53 -13.52 9.88
CA GLN A 93 -4.41 -12.46 9.40
C GLN A 93 -4.19 -12.11 7.91
N ILE A 94 -3.19 -12.70 7.25
CA ILE A 94 -2.89 -12.42 5.84
C ILE A 94 -4.11 -12.67 4.93
N SER A 95 -4.91 -13.69 5.19
CA SER A 95 -6.11 -13.98 4.40
C SER A 95 -7.12 -12.84 4.41
N GLY A 96 -7.28 -12.14 5.54
CA GLY A 96 -8.11 -10.94 5.65
C GLY A 96 -7.57 -9.79 4.79
N SER A 97 -6.27 -9.51 4.89
CA SER A 97 -5.62 -8.50 4.03
C SER A 97 -5.74 -8.83 2.54
N VAL A 98 -5.62 -10.12 2.17
CA VAL A 98 -5.80 -10.57 0.79
C VAL A 98 -7.22 -10.28 0.33
N ASN A 99 -8.23 -10.63 1.13
CA ASN A 99 -9.64 -10.39 0.77
C ASN A 99 -9.91 -8.91 0.49
N GLU A 100 -9.51 -8.03 1.40
CA GLU A 100 -9.71 -6.58 1.25
C GLU A 100 -8.92 -6.00 0.07
N THR A 101 -7.67 -6.41 -0.10
CA THR A 101 -6.85 -5.97 -1.25
C THR A 101 -7.48 -6.42 -2.56
N MET A 102 -7.92 -7.67 -2.65
CA MET A 102 -8.54 -8.24 -3.85
C MET A 102 -9.86 -7.53 -4.19
N THR A 103 -10.69 -7.20 -3.20
CA THR A 103 -11.91 -6.40 -3.42
C THR A 103 -11.59 -5.09 -4.14
N ASN A 104 -10.55 -4.38 -3.70
CA ASN A 104 -10.11 -3.14 -4.33
C ASN A 104 -9.51 -3.33 -5.73
N LEU A 105 -8.83 -4.46 -5.97
CA LEU A 105 -8.16 -4.73 -7.25
C LEU A 105 -9.09 -5.20 -8.36
N PHE A 106 -10.19 -5.90 -8.04
CA PHE A 106 -11.08 -6.49 -9.03
C PHE A 106 -12.34 -5.67 -9.29
N GLY A 107 -12.80 -4.89 -8.30
CA GLY A 107 -14.04 -4.13 -8.42
C GLY A 107 -13.86 -2.66 -8.81
N TYR A 108 -12.63 -2.14 -8.76
CA TYR A 108 -12.39 -0.70 -8.73
C TYR A 108 -11.09 -0.29 -9.43
N ASN A 109 -11.04 0.94 -9.92
CA ASN A 109 -9.82 1.53 -10.48
C ASN A 109 -9.12 2.42 -9.45
N LEU A 110 -7.79 2.45 -9.44
CA LEU A 110 -7.04 3.36 -8.56
C LEU A 110 -7.12 4.80 -9.09
N TRP A 111 -7.70 5.70 -8.29
CA TRP A 111 -7.91 7.10 -8.65
C TRP A 111 -7.06 8.09 -7.86
N TYR A 112 -6.73 7.74 -6.61
CA TYR A 112 -5.94 8.60 -5.74
C TYR A 112 -4.86 7.78 -5.06
N SER A 113 -3.62 8.28 -5.11
CA SER A 113 -2.47 7.63 -4.49
C SER A 113 -1.55 8.69 -3.90
N VAL A 114 -1.32 8.60 -2.59
CA VAL A 114 -0.37 9.46 -1.89
C VAL A 114 0.40 8.67 -0.83
N ASN A 115 1.67 9.02 -0.66
CA ASN A 115 2.53 8.54 0.41
C ASN A 115 3.03 9.76 1.18
N VAL A 116 2.80 9.82 2.50
CA VAL A 116 3.20 10.96 3.32
C VAL A 116 4.05 10.52 4.50
N THR A 117 5.15 11.22 4.73
CA THR A 117 5.97 11.03 5.94
C THR A 117 5.41 11.88 7.06
N VAL A 118 5.23 11.27 8.22
CA VAL A 118 4.60 11.87 9.40
C VAL A 118 5.45 11.61 10.64
N VAL A 119 5.35 12.48 11.65
CA VAL A 119 6.08 12.35 12.92
C VAL A 119 5.16 12.68 14.08
N GLY A 120 5.12 11.80 15.09
CA GLY A 120 4.32 11.99 16.30
C GLY A 120 2.85 12.23 15.99
N LYS A 121 2.28 13.30 16.56
CA LYS A 121 0.88 13.67 16.38
C LYS A 121 0.75 14.94 15.55
N GLY A 122 -0.17 14.95 14.59
CA GLY A 122 -0.37 16.10 13.74
C GLY A 122 -1.56 16.00 12.81
N GLY A 123 -1.67 16.99 11.93
CA GLY A 123 -2.64 17.01 10.85
C GLY A 123 -2.10 17.79 9.65
N MET A 124 -2.55 17.41 8.46
CA MET A 124 -2.09 18.01 7.21
C MET A 124 -3.17 17.98 6.13
N ARG A 125 -3.03 18.88 5.15
CA ARG A 125 -3.76 18.81 3.89
C ARG A 125 -2.96 17.97 2.90
N LEU A 126 -3.64 17.04 2.25
CA LEU A 126 -3.08 16.20 1.19
C LEU A 126 -3.43 16.81 -0.18
N PRO A 127 -2.82 16.34 -1.28
CA PRO A 127 -3.26 16.71 -2.62
C PRO A 127 -4.76 16.49 -2.77
N GLN A 128 -5.45 17.37 -3.49
CA GLN A 128 -6.88 17.24 -3.72
C GLN A 128 -7.18 15.97 -4.53
N ALA A 129 -8.27 15.29 -4.20
CA ALA A 129 -8.74 14.15 -4.97
C ALA A 129 -9.69 14.63 -6.07
N PHE A 130 -9.41 14.24 -7.32
CA PHE A 130 -10.26 14.54 -8.47
C PHE A 130 -11.01 13.29 -8.87
N PHE A 131 -12.35 13.37 -8.91
CA PHE A 131 -13.21 12.24 -9.25
C PHE A 131 -14.07 12.62 -10.47
N PRO A 132 -13.63 12.29 -11.70
CA PRO A 132 -14.37 12.58 -12.90
C PRO A 132 -15.47 11.52 -13.09
N GLN A 133 -16.60 11.72 -12.44
CA GLN A 133 -17.78 10.93 -12.76
C GLN A 133 -19.02 11.79 -12.95
N ASN A 134 -19.80 11.43 -13.97
CA ASN A 134 -21.14 11.94 -14.26
C ASN A 134 -22.23 11.17 -13.49
N LYS A 135 -21.88 10.46 -12.41
CA LYS A 135 -22.86 9.75 -11.57
C LYS A 135 -23.29 10.64 -10.40
N PRO A 136 -24.54 10.55 -9.91
CA PRO A 136 -24.98 11.32 -8.74
C PRO A 136 -24.17 10.99 -7.48
N THR A 137 -23.80 9.71 -7.33
CA THR A 137 -22.96 9.16 -6.26
C THR A 137 -21.94 8.18 -6.85
N VAL A 138 -20.82 8.02 -6.16
CA VAL A 138 -19.71 7.10 -6.47
C VAL A 138 -19.31 6.37 -5.20
N THR A 139 -19.01 5.08 -5.30
CA THR A 139 -18.47 4.33 -4.17
C THR A 139 -16.95 4.47 -4.16
N VAL A 140 -16.42 4.94 -3.04
CA VAL A 140 -14.98 5.12 -2.84
C VAL A 140 -14.50 4.13 -1.79
N ASN A 141 -13.68 3.18 -2.23
CA ASN A 141 -12.94 2.33 -1.32
C ASN A 141 -11.57 2.93 -1.02
N VAL A 142 -11.22 2.94 0.26
CA VAL A 142 -9.98 3.48 0.75
C VAL A 142 -9.17 2.34 1.36
N GLY A 143 -7.93 2.19 0.90
CA GLY A 143 -6.90 1.43 1.60
C GLY A 143 -5.89 2.41 2.21
N ILE A 144 -5.60 2.28 3.50
CA ILE A 144 -4.59 3.07 4.18
C ILE A 144 -3.63 2.19 4.96
N SER A 145 -2.33 2.40 4.80
CA SER A 145 -1.31 1.71 5.60
C SER A 145 -0.53 2.72 6.41
N LEU A 146 -0.23 2.35 7.64
CA LEU A 146 0.07 3.28 8.73
C LEU A 146 1.51 3.17 9.20
N GLN A 147 2.26 2.18 8.73
CA GLN A 147 3.65 1.94 9.11
C GLN A 147 4.45 1.51 7.89
N ASN A 148 5.71 1.94 7.80
CA ASN A 148 6.66 1.58 6.74
C ASN A 148 7.74 0.59 7.20
N HIS A 149 7.48 -0.06 8.32
CA HIS A 149 8.30 -1.07 8.95
C HIS A 149 7.38 -2.14 9.56
N PRO A 150 7.93 -3.28 10.01
CA PRO A 150 7.17 -4.31 10.72
C PRO A 150 6.36 -3.74 11.89
N LEU A 151 5.31 -4.46 12.30
CA LEU A 151 4.30 -3.98 13.25
C LEU A 151 4.91 -3.53 14.57
N THR A 152 4.60 -2.30 14.97
CA THR A 152 4.88 -1.74 16.30
C THR A 152 3.61 -1.18 16.92
N THR A 153 3.70 -0.79 18.19
CA THR A 153 2.63 -0.11 18.93
C THR A 153 2.70 1.41 18.81
N ASP A 154 3.60 1.95 17.99
CA ASP A 154 3.81 3.40 17.89
C ASP A 154 2.63 4.13 17.25
N PHE A 155 1.86 3.45 16.41
CA PHE A 155 0.67 4.02 15.80
C PHE A 155 -0.55 3.85 16.70
N HIS A 156 -1.29 4.94 16.96
CA HIS A 156 -2.49 4.91 17.80
C HIS A 156 -3.78 5.00 16.99
N ASN A 157 -3.96 6.06 16.18
CA ASN A 157 -5.16 6.27 15.36
C ASN A 157 -4.91 7.32 14.27
N TYR A 158 -5.86 7.40 13.33
CA TYR A 158 -5.91 8.42 12.30
C TYR A 158 -7.35 8.90 12.09
N GLU A 159 -7.48 10.08 11.47
CA GLU A 159 -8.72 10.55 10.87
C GLU A 159 -8.44 11.03 9.44
N LEU A 160 -9.11 10.42 8.47
CA LEU A 160 -9.11 10.85 7.07
C LEU A 160 -10.43 11.57 6.78
N THR A 161 -10.34 12.80 6.27
CA THR A 161 -11.51 13.60 5.96
C THR A 161 -11.47 14.04 4.50
N LEU A 162 -12.61 13.92 3.81
CA LEU A 162 -12.83 14.41 2.46
C LEU A 162 -13.93 15.47 2.50
N THR A 163 -13.62 16.67 2.03
CA THR A 163 -14.53 17.82 2.04
C THR A 163 -14.80 18.30 0.62
N SER A 164 -16.07 18.42 0.25
CA SER A 164 -16.47 18.94 -1.07
C SER A 164 -16.15 20.44 -1.21
N PRO A 165 -16.03 21.00 -2.43
CA PRO A 165 -15.65 22.40 -2.63
C PRO A 165 -16.62 23.41 -2.02
N ALA A 166 -17.91 23.02 -1.91
CA ALA A 166 -18.94 23.85 -1.31
C ALA A 166 -18.94 23.80 0.24
N GLY A 167 -18.07 22.97 0.86
CA GLY A 167 -18.01 22.74 2.31
C GLY A 167 -19.25 22.07 2.91
N ALA A 168 -20.32 21.89 2.12
CA ALA A 168 -21.62 21.40 2.58
C ALA A 168 -21.66 19.88 2.80
N ARG A 169 -20.73 19.15 2.20
CA ARG A 169 -20.63 17.69 2.32
C ARG A 169 -19.22 17.32 2.72
N TYR A 170 -19.11 16.56 3.81
CA TYR A 170 -17.87 16.01 4.32
C TYR A 170 -18.06 14.55 4.69
N MET A 171 -17.01 13.75 4.51
CA MET A 171 -16.90 12.43 5.09
C MET A 171 -15.69 12.41 5.99
N SER A 172 -15.82 11.81 7.16
CA SER A 172 -14.70 11.61 8.06
C SER A 172 -14.67 10.15 8.50
N TYR A 173 -13.48 9.57 8.47
CA TYR A 173 -13.25 8.21 8.93
C TYR A 173 -12.14 8.21 9.95
N ARG A 174 -12.46 7.74 11.15
CA ARG A 174 -11.51 7.53 12.23
C ARG A 174 -11.23 6.04 12.35
N GLY A 175 -9.96 5.69 12.25
CA GLY A 175 -9.55 4.29 12.19
C GLY A 175 -8.34 3.98 13.05
N VAL A 176 -8.13 2.68 13.21
CA VAL A 176 -6.93 2.06 13.76
C VAL A 176 -6.48 0.99 12.78
N ALA A 177 -5.26 0.46 12.91
CA ALA A 177 -4.83 -0.63 12.04
C ALA A 177 -5.65 -1.90 12.36
N ALA A 178 -6.40 -2.40 11.37
CA ALA A 178 -7.29 -3.56 11.51
C ALA A 178 -6.75 -4.81 10.79
N PHE A 179 -5.91 -4.61 9.77
CA PHE A 179 -5.33 -5.65 8.93
C PHE A 179 -3.81 -5.54 8.93
N GLY A 180 -3.20 -5.85 10.07
CA GLY A 180 -1.77 -5.66 10.29
C GLY A 180 -1.45 -4.18 10.51
N ASN A 181 -0.73 -3.55 9.59
CA ASN A 181 -0.50 -2.09 9.58
C ASN A 181 -1.53 -1.33 8.72
N ALA A 182 -2.50 -2.03 8.12
CA ALA A 182 -3.45 -1.46 7.19
C ALA A 182 -4.86 -1.38 7.76
N ASP A 183 -5.67 -0.54 7.14
CA ASP A 183 -7.08 -0.38 7.40
C ASP A 183 -7.81 -0.08 6.09
N TYR A 184 -9.10 -0.42 6.06
CA TYR A 184 -9.94 -0.28 4.88
C TYR A 184 -11.29 0.33 5.23
N ALA A 185 -11.78 1.17 4.34
CA ALA A 185 -13.08 1.78 4.49
C ALA A 185 -13.75 1.96 3.13
N SER A 186 -15.08 1.95 3.13
CA SER A 186 -15.90 2.19 1.94
C SER A 186 -16.89 3.29 2.23
N PHE A 187 -17.08 4.18 1.27
CA PHE A 187 -17.97 5.31 1.41
C PHE A 187 -18.72 5.61 0.12
N GLU A 188 -19.96 6.06 0.25
CA GLU A 188 -20.67 6.68 -0.87
C GLU A 188 -20.42 8.19 -0.85
N MET A 189 -19.84 8.69 -1.94
CA MET A 189 -19.59 10.10 -2.15
C MET A 189 -20.51 10.64 -3.22
N TYR A 190 -20.94 11.89 -3.10
CA TYR A 190 -21.59 12.54 -4.23
C TYR A 190 -20.56 12.91 -5.30
N SER A 191 -20.96 12.98 -6.56
CA SER A 191 -20.06 13.56 -7.55
C SER A 191 -19.79 15.02 -7.22
N ALA A 192 -18.52 15.32 -7.03
CA ALA A 192 -17.97 16.65 -7.13
C ALA A 192 -16.65 16.51 -7.87
N ALA A 193 -16.30 17.50 -8.67
CA ALA A 193 -15.10 17.45 -9.50
C ALA A 193 -13.85 17.25 -8.63
N THR A 194 -13.76 17.97 -7.51
CA THR A 194 -12.55 18.00 -6.67
C THR A 194 -12.93 17.92 -5.20
N TRP A 195 -12.18 17.18 -4.40
CA TRP A 195 -12.37 17.06 -2.96
C TRP A 195 -11.09 17.47 -2.23
N ASP A 196 -11.24 18.29 -1.19
CA ASP A 196 -10.16 18.56 -0.24
C ASP A 196 -9.96 17.32 0.65
N VAL A 197 -8.73 16.84 0.73
CA VAL A 197 -8.38 15.68 1.55
C VAL A 197 -7.50 16.14 2.70
N THR A 198 -7.91 15.84 3.94
CA THR A 198 -7.12 16.12 5.14
C THR A 198 -6.91 14.87 5.96
N LEU A 199 -5.73 14.76 6.56
CA LEU A 199 -5.35 13.64 7.40
C LEU A 199 -4.93 14.20 8.76
N SER A 200 -5.48 13.64 9.83
CA SER A 200 -4.90 13.75 11.17
C SER A 200 -4.43 12.38 11.64
N TYR A 201 -3.39 12.36 12.46
CA TYR A 201 -2.73 11.13 12.89
C TYR A 201 -2.15 11.29 14.28
N ASP A 202 -2.05 10.17 14.99
CA ASP A 202 -1.49 10.08 16.33
C ASP A 202 -0.52 8.89 16.39
N TYR A 203 0.77 9.20 16.48
CA TYR A 203 1.83 8.26 16.80
C TYR A 203 2.48 8.62 18.13
N ALA A 204 3.19 7.66 18.72
CA ALA A 204 4.11 7.87 19.82
C ALA A 204 5.10 9.01 19.53
N LEU A 205 5.55 9.68 20.59
CA LEU A 205 6.36 10.88 20.50
C LEU A 205 7.65 10.61 19.72
N ASN A 206 7.92 11.43 18.69
CA ASN A 206 9.07 11.32 17.78
C ASN A 206 9.10 10.06 16.89
N SER A 207 8.10 9.17 16.98
CA SER A 207 7.98 8.06 16.04
C SER A 207 7.66 8.59 14.65
N THR A 208 8.39 8.10 13.65
CA THR A 208 8.23 8.48 12.26
C THR A 208 7.55 7.34 11.52
N GLY A 209 6.55 7.66 10.70
CA GLY A 209 5.88 6.70 9.83
C GLY A 209 5.76 7.24 8.42
N VAL A 210 5.51 6.34 7.46
CA VAL A 210 5.00 6.73 6.14
C VAL A 210 3.61 6.14 5.99
N ILE A 211 2.62 7.02 5.88
CA ILE A 211 1.23 6.66 5.62
C ILE A 211 1.03 6.58 4.11
N GLN A 212 0.45 5.47 3.63
CA GLN A 212 0.03 5.30 2.25
C GLN A 212 -1.49 5.38 2.20
N ILE A 213 -2.06 6.19 1.31
CA ILE A 213 -3.50 6.25 1.07
C ILE A 213 -3.76 5.93 -0.39
N ARG A 214 -4.67 5.00 -0.64
CA ARG A 214 -5.15 4.59 -1.96
C ARG A 214 -6.66 4.70 -1.98
N MET A 215 -7.22 5.41 -2.95
CA MET A 215 -8.67 5.46 -3.16
C MET A 215 -9.03 4.86 -4.50
N TYR A 216 -10.01 3.98 -4.49
CA TYR A 216 -10.48 3.23 -5.64
C TYR A 216 -11.96 3.54 -5.89
N LEU A 217 -12.36 3.67 -7.16
CA LEU A 217 -13.74 3.98 -7.57
C LEU A 217 -14.30 2.88 -8.47
N ASP A 218 -15.61 2.66 -8.39
CA ASP A 218 -16.35 1.78 -9.30
C ASP A 218 -16.55 2.50 -10.63
N ASP A 219 -16.27 1.83 -11.75
CA ASP A 219 -16.53 2.41 -13.08
C ASP A 219 -18.03 2.63 -13.34
#